data_AF-A0A2E7S5I6-F1
#
_entry.id   AF-A0A2E7S5I6-F1
#
_cell.length_a   1.000
_cell.length_b   1.000
_cell.length_c   1.000
_cell.angle_alpha   90.00
_cell.angle_beta   90.00
_cell.angle_gamma   90.00
#
_symmetry.space_group_name_H-M   'P 1'
#
loop_
_entity.id
_entity.type
_entity.pdbx_description
1 polymer ?
#
loop_
_entity_poly.entity_id
_entity_poly.type
_entity_poly.pdbx_seq_one_letter_code
_entity_poly.pdbx_strand_id
1 'polypeptide(L)'
;MSGTIPNFVKGNQLLVGDAAGMVLPSNGAGITIAMIGGRIAGQVVAEHLSDGTPLEEYEKRWNKQMRKVMRNSKFAFKLGTLMFRSPDWLLNLMFNRLTKPFIWRAVTCRSLFSLR
;
A
#
# COMPACT_ATOMS: atom_id res chain seq x y z
N MET A 1 -11.74 -6.86 -0.40
CA MET A 1 -10.67 -6.88 -1.43
C MET A 1 -9.91 -5.58 -1.35
N SER A 2 -8.82 -5.48 -0.58
CA SER A 2 -8.07 -4.22 -0.54
C SER A 2 -6.56 -4.45 -0.39
N GLY A 3 -5.80 -3.82 -1.27
CA GLY A 3 -4.36 -3.92 -1.41
C GLY A 3 -3.89 -5.02 -2.36
N THR A 4 -2.58 -5.23 -2.38
CA THR A 4 -1.91 -6.06 -3.37
C THR A 4 -2.23 -7.56 -3.28
N ILE A 5 -2.15 -8.24 -4.43
CA ILE A 5 -2.22 -9.71 -4.54
C ILE A 5 -0.99 -10.37 -3.85
N PRO A 6 -1.04 -11.66 -3.48
CA PRO A 6 0.06 -12.30 -2.75
C PRO A 6 1.32 -12.50 -3.59
N ASN A 7 1.17 -12.86 -4.87
CA ASN A 7 2.26 -13.06 -5.80
C ASN A 7 2.04 -12.18 -7.03
N PHE A 8 3.05 -11.41 -7.42
CA PHE A 8 3.09 -10.58 -8.62
C PHE A 8 3.71 -11.30 -9.81
N VAL A 9 4.47 -12.37 -9.57
CA VAL A 9 5.19 -13.12 -10.60
C VAL A 9 4.62 -14.52 -10.76
N LYS A 10 4.50 -14.97 -12.01
CA LYS A 10 4.16 -16.36 -12.34
C LYS A 10 4.91 -16.78 -13.60
N GLY A 11 5.94 -17.61 -13.43
CA GLY A 11 6.80 -18.01 -14.54
C GLY A 11 7.47 -16.79 -15.16
N ASN A 12 7.23 -16.56 -16.46
CA ASN A 12 7.77 -15.42 -17.22
C ASN A 12 6.85 -14.19 -17.25
N GLN A 13 5.83 -14.13 -16.38
CA GLN A 13 4.83 -13.05 -16.36
C GLN A 13 4.94 -12.25 -15.06
N LEU A 14 4.81 -10.92 -15.16
CA LEU A 14 4.73 -10.01 -14.02
C LEU A 14 3.47 -9.15 -14.11
N LEU A 15 2.85 -8.91 -12.95
CA LEU A 15 1.75 -7.96 -12.80
C LEU A 15 2.24 -6.70 -12.09
N VAL A 16 1.78 -5.55 -12.57
CA VAL A 16 2.19 -4.23 -12.06
C VAL A 16 0.96 -3.32 -11.97
N GLY A 17 1.00 -2.37 -11.04
CA GLY A 17 -0.04 -1.35 -10.91
C GLY A 17 -1.36 -1.95 -10.42
N ASP A 18 -2.48 -1.43 -10.93
CA ASP A 18 -3.82 -1.85 -10.51
C ASP A 18 -4.07 -3.33 -10.78
N ALA A 19 -3.46 -3.90 -11.82
CA ALA A 19 -3.52 -5.34 -12.11
C ALA A 19 -2.91 -6.20 -10.98
N ALA A 20 -1.94 -5.67 -10.24
CA ALA A 20 -1.36 -6.31 -9.05
C ALA A 20 -2.00 -5.82 -7.73
N GLY A 21 -3.05 -4.99 -7.79
CA GLY A 21 -3.69 -4.39 -6.63
C GLY A 21 -2.81 -3.34 -5.93
N MET A 22 -1.94 -2.64 -6.66
CA MET A 22 -1.04 -1.61 -6.14
C MET A 22 -1.74 -0.28 -5.84
N VAL A 23 -2.84 -0.35 -5.09
CA VAL A 23 -3.64 0.79 -4.65
C VAL A 23 -3.68 0.82 -3.13
N LEU A 24 -3.48 2.00 -2.53
CA LEU A 24 -3.62 2.20 -1.09
C LEU A 24 -5.08 2.03 -0.66
N PRO A 25 -5.40 1.02 0.18
CA PRO A 25 -6.74 0.84 0.75
C PRO A 25 -7.33 2.09 1.40
N SER A 26 -6.50 2.87 2.10
CA SER A 26 -6.96 3.95 2.97
C SER A 26 -7.44 5.19 2.22
N ASN A 27 -6.93 5.45 1.02
CA ASN A 27 -7.21 6.70 0.28
C ASN A 27 -7.36 6.51 -1.24
N GLY A 28 -7.21 5.28 -1.76
CA GLY A 28 -7.36 4.99 -3.18
C GLY A 28 -6.18 5.43 -4.04
N ALA A 29 -5.07 5.91 -3.48
CA ALA A 29 -3.93 6.34 -4.30
C ALA A 29 -3.20 5.11 -4.90
N GLY A 30 -3.22 5.02 -6.24
CA GLY A 30 -2.55 3.96 -7.00
C GLY A 30 -1.38 4.44 -7.87
N ILE A 31 -1.47 5.66 -8.42
CA ILE A 31 -0.53 6.16 -9.45
C ILE A 31 0.94 6.04 -9.01
N THR A 32 1.30 6.60 -7.86
CA THR A 32 2.70 6.60 -7.39
C THR A 32 3.21 5.19 -7.11
N ILE A 33 2.36 4.31 -6.58
CA ILE A 33 2.75 2.93 -6.27
C ILE A 33 2.90 2.13 -7.56
N ALA A 34 2.00 2.33 -8.53
CA ALA A 34 2.10 1.75 -9.85
C ALA A 34 3.39 2.19 -10.55
N MET A 35 3.77 3.47 -10.48
CA MET A 35 5.05 3.95 -11.03
C MET A 35 6.26 3.30 -10.35
N ILE A 36 6.26 3.18 -9.02
CA ILE A 36 7.34 2.49 -8.28
C ILE A 36 7.39 1.02 -8.71
N GLY A 37 6.23 0.35 -8.79
CA GLY A 37 6.11 -1.02 -9.27
C GLY A 37 6.64 -1.19 -10.68
N GLY A 38 6.31 -0.28 -11.61
CA GLY A 38 6.78 -0.30 -13.00
C GLY A 38 8.28 -0.13 -13.11
N ARG A 39 8.85 0.81 -12.34
CA ARG A 39 10.30 1.03 -12.30
C ARG A 39 11.05 -0.22 -11.83
N ILE A 40 10.60 -0.86 -10.73
CA ILE A 40 11.26 -2.06 -10.20
C ILE A 40 11.07 -3.24 -11.17
N ALA A 41 9.88 -3.40 -11.75
CA ALA A 41 9.61 -4.45 -12.73
C ALA A 41 10.53 -4.31 -13.95
N GLY A 42 10.65 -3.11 -14.52
CA GLY A 42 11.56 -2.84 -15.65
C GLY A 42 13.02 -3.14 -15.32
N GLN A 43 13.48 -2.79 -14.13
CA GLN A 43 14.84 -3.11 -13.66
C GLN A 43 15.07 -4.63 -13.58
N VAL A 44 14.16 -5.36 -12.95
CA VAL A 44 14.29 -6.82 -12.79
C VAL A 44 14.16 -7.54 -14.12
N VAL A 45 13.29 -7.08 -15.03
CA VAL A 45 13.19 -7.65 -16.38
C VAL A 45 14.48 -7.43 -17.16
N ALA A 46 15.08 -6.24 -17.10
CA ALA A 46 16.36 -5.97 -17.75
C ALA A 46 17.47 -6.90 -17.21
N GLU A 47 17.59 -7.01 -15.88
CA GLU A 47 18.57 -7.88 -15.21
C GLU A 47 18.33 -9.37 -15.43
N HIS A 48 17.07 -9.78 -15.62
CA HIS A 48 16.71 -11.15 -15.98
C HIS A 48 17.20 -11.50 -17.37
N LEU A 49 17.05 -10.57 -18.33
CA LEU A 49 17.49 -10.75 -19.71
C LEU A 49 19.01 -10.68 -19.87
N SER A 50 19.71 -9.86 -19.08
CA SER A 50 21.17 -9.72 -19.15
C SER A 50 21.91 -10.82 -18.39
N ASP A 51 21.51 -11.06 -17.13
CA ASP A 51 22.33 -11.81 -16.16
C ASP A 51 21.60 -13.04 -15.59
N GLY A 52 20.37 -13.33 -16.06
CA GLY A 52 19.57 -14.46 -15.57
C GLY A 52 18.99 -14.23 -14.17
N THR A 53 18.89 -12.98 -13.71
CA THR A 53 18.34 -12.64 -12.39
C THR A 53 16.89 -13.16 -12.26
N PRO A 54 16.53 -13.90 -11.19
CA PRO A 54 15.17 -14.42 -11.04
C PRO A 54 14.11 -13.32 -10.99
N LEU A 55 12.99 -13.48 -11.70
CA LEU A 55 11.91 -12.47 -11.75
C LEU A 55 11.26 -12.24 -10.38
N GLU A 56 11.33 -13.23 -9.48
CA GLU A 56 10.87 -13.15 -8.09
C GLU A 56 11.59 -12.05 -7.29
N GLU A 57 12.76 -11.57 -7.77
CA GLU A 57 13.46 -10.43 -7.18
C GLU A 57 12.63 -9.15 -7.26
N TYR A 58 11.68 -9.07 -8.21
CA TYR A 58 10.68 -8.00 -8.30
C TYR A 58 9.89 -7.86 -7.00
N GLU A 59 9.33 -8.97 -6.50
CA GLU A 59 8.51 -8.98 -5.31
C GLU A 59 9.31 -8.61 -4.07
N LYS A 60 10.55 -9.09 -3.97
CA LYS A 60 11.44 -8.77 -2.84
C LYS A 60 11.78 -7.28 -2.81
N ARG A 61 12.17 -6.71 -3.95
CA ARG A 61 12.51 -5.27 -4.07
C ARG A 61 11.29 -4.39 -3.82
N TRP A 62 10.13 -4.76 -4.37
CA TRP A 62 8.88 -4.07 -4.11
C TRP A 62 8.50 -4.13 -2.63
N ASN A 63 8.56 -5.31 -2.01
CA ASN A 63 8.22 -5.48 -0.59
C ASN A 63 9.17 -4.69 0.30
N LYS A 64 10.46 -4.62 -0.03
CA LYS A 64 11.43 -3.81 0.71
C LYS A 64 11.03 -2.32 0.75
N GLN A 65 10.50 -1.78 -0.36
CA GLN A 65 10.10 -0.37 -0.46
C GLN A 65 8.68 -0.11 0.07
N MET A 66 7.70 -0.95 -0.29
CA MET A 66 6.28 -0.64 -0.15
C MET A 66 5.56 -1.38 0.98
N ARG A 67 6.13 -2.46 1.54
CA ARG A 67 5.46 -3.29 2.55
C ARG A 67 4.97 -2.51 3.75
N LYS A 68 5.79 -1.59 4.27
CA LYS A 68 5.43 -0.77 5.44
C LYS A 68 4.25 0.14 5.13
N VAL A 69 4.28 0.81 3.97
CA VAL A 69 3.21 1.70 3.53
C VAL A 69 1.91 0.91 3.34
N MET A 70 1.96 -0.27 2.70
CA MET A 70 0.75 -1.07 2.44
C MET A 70 0.15 -1.60 3.74
N ARG A 71 0.99 -2.05 4.67
CA ARG A 71 0.53 -2.50 5.98
C ARG A 71 -0.16 -1.38 6.74
N ASN A 72 0.43 -0.19 6.75
CA ASN A 72 -0.16 0.98 7.42
C ASN A 72 -1.50 1.36 6.77
N SER A 73 -1.57 1.37 5.44
CA SER A 73 -2.79 1.70 4.72
C SER A 73 -3.91 0.68 4.96
N LYS A 74 -3.60 -0.63 4.91
CA LYS A 74 -4.55 -1.70 5.26
C LYS A 74 -5.07 -1.54 6.70
N PHE A 75 -4.17 -1.23 7.64
CA PHE A 75 -4.55 -1.02 9.03
C PHE A 75 -5.44 0.22 9.21
N ALA A 76 -5.04 1.35 8.61
CA ALA A 76 -5.82 2.59 8.63
C ALA A 76 -7.21 2.40 8.02
N PHE A 77 -7.31 1.65 6.91
CA PHE A 77 -8.59 1.30 6.30
C PHE A 77 -9.45 0.42 7.21
N LYS A 78 -8.87 -0.59 7.88
CA LYS A 78 -9.60 -1.43 8.84
C LYS A 78 -10.13 -0.61 10.02
N LEU A 79 -9.32 0.32 10.55
CA LEU A 79 -9.75 1.20 11.62
C LEU A 79 -10.83 2.19 11.14
N GLY A 80 -10.65 2.78 9.96
CA GLY A 80 -11.62 3.69 9.36
C GLY A 80 -12.96 3.01 9.11
N THR A 81 -12.97 1.80 8.56
CA THR A 81 -14.20 1.02 8.34
C THR A 81 -14.91 0.64 9.64
N LEU A 82 -14.16 0.38 10.73
CA LEU A 82 -14.76 0.19 12.05
C LEU A 82 -15.40 1.48 12.57
N MET A 83 -14.70 2.61 12.45
CA MET A 83 -15.18 3.93 12.88
C MET A 83 -16.43 4.36 12.10
N PHE A 84 -16.45 4.22 10.77
CA PHE A 84 -17.60 4.60 9.94
C PHE A 84 -18.83 3.70 10.13
N ARG A 85 -18.65 2.51 10.73
CA ARG A 85 -19.76 1.63 11.13
C ARG A 85 -20.31 1.91 12.52
N SER A 86 -19.71 2.84 13.25
CA SER A 86 -20.15 3.20 14.59
C SER A 86 -21.25 4.26 14.59
N PRO A 87 -22.00 4.44 15.70
CA PRO A 87 -23.06 5.44 15.78
C PRO A 87 -22.56 6.88 15.62
N ASP A 88 -23.42 7.77 15.11
CA ASP A 88 -23.06 9.16 14.76
C ASP A 88 -22.43 9.96 15.90
N TRP A 89 -22.83 9.75 17.15
CA TRP A 89 -22.25 10.45 18.29
C TRP A 89 -20.76 10.09 18.49
N LEU A 90 -20.39 8.82 18.26
CA LEU A 90 -19.01 8.35 18.35
C LEU A 90 -18.21 8.85 17.15
N LEU A 91 -18.80 8.83 15.96
CA LEU A 91 -18.23 9.40 14.75
C LEU A 91 -17.90 10.89 14.93
N ASN A 92 -18.84 11.68 15.45
CA ASN A 92 -18.66 13.10 15.76
C ASN A 92 -17.58 13.34 16.83
N LEU A 93 -17.52 12.49 17.86
CA LEU A 93 -16.45 12.54 18.85
C LEU A 93 -15.08 12.25 18.21
N MET A 94 -15.02 11.31 17.27
CA MET A 94 -13.80 10.94 16.57
C MET A 94 -13.37 11.97 15.51
N PHE A 95 -14.27 12.77 14.96
CA PHE A 95 -13.98 13.87 14.02
C PHE A 95 -14.03 15.25 14.69
N ASN A 96 -13.17 15.48 15.68
CA ASN A 96 -13.05 16.77 16.35
C ASN A 96 -11.67 17.43 16.10
N ARG A 97 -11.47 18.68 16.56
CA ARG A 97 -10.19 19.40 16.38
C ARG A 97 -9.01 18.69 17.06
N LEU A 98 -9.25 17.91 18.12
CA LEU A 98 -8.22 17.21 18.89
C LEU A 98 -7.75 15.93 18.18
N THR A 99 -8.64 15.20 17.50
CA THR A 99 -8.35 13.96 16.78
C THR A 99 -7.86 14.17 15.34
N LYS A 100 -8.04 15.37 14.79
CA LYS A 100 -7.56 15.78 13.45
C LYS A 100 -6.12 15.36 13.13
N PRO A 101 -5.11 15.51 14.02
CA PRO A 101 -3.74 15.10 13.72
C PRO A 101 -3.60 13.59 13.51
N PHE A 102 -4.34 12.79 14.28
CA PHE A 102 -4.34 11.33 14.17
C PHE A 102 -5.01 10.87 12.87
N ILE A 103 -6.16 11.46 12.52
CA ILE A 103 -6.87 11.16 11.27
C ILE A 103 -5.99 11.49 10.06
N TRP A 104 -5.32 12.65 10.07
CA TRP A 104 -4.42 13.04 8.98
C TRP A 104 -3.26 12.07 8.77
N ARG A 105 -2.70 11.52 9.86
CA ARG A 105 -1.67 10.48 9.81
C ARG A 105 -2.21 9.18 9.23
N ALA A 106 -3.46 8.82 9.53
CA ALA A 106 -4.14 7.66 8.93
C ALA A 106 -4.28 7.81 7.42
N VAL A 107 -4.77 8.98 6.96
CA VAL A 107 -5.00 9.28 5.52
C VAL A 107 -3.68 9.28 4.74
N THR A 108 -2.60 9.76 5.35
CA THR A 108 -1.26 9.81 4.75
C THR A 108 -0.46 8.51 4.94
N CYS A 109 -1.08 7.43 5.43
CA CYS A 109 -0.44 6.12 5.65
C CYS A 109 0.79 6.15 6.57
N ARG A 110 0.87 7.15 7.47
CA ARG A 110 1.92 7.26 8.48
C ARG A 110 1.58 6.41 9.70
N SER A 111 2.59 6.11 10.52
CA SER A 111 2.35 5.43 11.80
C SER A 111 1.44 6.27 12.69
N LEU A 112 0.34 5.67 13.16
CA LEU A 112 -0.63 6.32 14.05
C LEU A 112 -0.06 6.59 15.46
N PHE A 113 0.85 5.73 15.92
CA PHE A 113 1.35 5.73 17.31
C PHE A 113 2.79 6.23 17.45
N SER A 114 3.52 6.46 16.36
CA SER A 114 4.89 6.96 16.42
C SER A 114 4.91 8.48 16.57
N LEU A 115 5.21 9.00 17.76
CA LEU A 115 5.68 10.37 17.95
C LEU A 115 7.12 10.47 17.41
N ARG A 116 7.22 10.68 16.11
CA ARG A 116 8.41 11.24 15.44
C ARG A 116 7.91 12.14 14.32
#